data_AF-A0A8T6S547-F1
#
_entry.id   AF-A0A8T6S547-F1
#
_cell.length_a   1.000
_cell.length_b   1.000
_cell.length_c   1.000
_cell.angle_alpha   90.00
_cell.angle_beta   90.00
_cell.angle_gamma   90.00
#
_symmetry.space_group_name_H-M   'P 1'
#
loop_
_entity.id
_entity.type
_entity.pdbx_description
1 polymer ?
#
loop_
_entity_poly.entity_id
_entity_poly.type
_entity_poly.pdbx_seq_one_letter_code
_entity_poly.pdbx_strand_id
1 'polypeptide(L)'
;MLRYMPADLYAKCPQGGSDKIEHYVTGLQACRQCGRVWRGQNKDLKLKILYDNEALEGFRKGHGFSCLVEEKKTLFDTGGDIETLLYNMRKIMVDPGKINRIVLSHEHGDHTGGIQILDHCGHVDVYVPTPFSSRLKSRLASFPNVSLKEISGPEQICQGVLTTGELGAHVKEQSLIVETDNSITLITGCAHLAWKI
;
A
#
# COMPACT_ATOMS: atom_id res chain seq x y z
N MET A 1 31.82 -4.98 -3.54
CA MET A 1 31.29 -5.68 -4.73
C MET A 1 30.37 -6.79 -4.25
N LEU A 2 29.14 -6.45 -3.88
CA LEU A 2 28.17 -7.39 -3.31
C LEU A 2 27.50 -8.15 -4.45
N ARG A 3 27.74 -9.47 -4.51
CA ARG A 3 27.08 -10.37 -5.44
C ARG A 3 25.64 -10.58 -4.98
N TYR A 4 24.69 -10.10 -5.78
CA TYR A 4 23.27 -10.43 -5.66
C TYR A 4 23.10 -11.94 -5.94
N MET A 5 22.57 -12.68 -4.97
CA MET A 5 22.01 -14.02 -5.21
C MET A 5 20.48 -13.84 -5.35
N PRO A 6 19.87 -14.13 -6.51
CA PRO A 6 18.42 -14.14 -6.60
C PRO A 6 17.87 -15.37 -5.86
N ALA A 7 16.83 -15.15 -5.05
CA ALA A 7 16.01 -16.23 -4.52
C ALA A 7 15.21 -16.84 -5.68
N ASP A 8 15.61 -18.05 -6.05
CA ASP A 8 15.05 -18.86 -7.12
C ASP A 8 13.60 -19.30 -6.81
N LEU A 9 12.60 -18.50 -7.20
CA LEU A 9 11.21 -18.97 -7.33
C LEU A 9 10.96 -19.49 -8.75
N TYR A 10 11.47 -20.69 -9.05
CA TYR A 10 11.11 -21.38 -10.28
C TYR A 10 9.79 -22.13 -10.13
N ALA A 11 8.72 -21.60 -10.71
CA ALA A 11 7.74 -22.48 -11.35
C ALA A 11 8.40 -23.00 -12.65
N LYS A 12 9.17 -24.10 -12.58
CA LYS A 12 9.79 -24.67 -13.77
C LYS A 12 8.70 -25.14 -14.73
N CYS A 13 8.70 -24.63 -15.96
CA CYS A 13 8.06 -25.32 -17.07
C CYS A 13 8.65 -26.75 -17.11
N PRO A 14 7.85 -27.83 -17.14
CA PRO A 14 8.36 -29.21 -17.15
C PRO A 14 9.33 -29.51 -18.30
N GLN A 15 9.40 -28.63 -19.29
CA GLN A 15 10.20 -28.77 -20.50
C GLN A 15 11.54 -28.01 -20.46
N GLY A 16 11.92 -27.39 -19.33
CA GLY A 16 13.27 -26.89 -19.09
C GLY A 16 13.69 -25.70 -19.97
N GLY A 17 13.54 -24.48 -19.47
CA GLY A 17 14.13 -23.28 -20.07
C GLY A 17 14.08 -22.13 -19.07
N SER A 18 15.23 -21.53 -18.77
CA SER A 18 15.34 -20.33 -17.93
C SER A 18 15.41 -19.12 -18.84
N ASP A 19 14.28 -18.50 -19.14
CA ASP A 19 14.26 -17.22 -19.84
C ASP A 19 13.49 -16.15 -19.07
N LYS A 20 14.06 -14.95 -19.13
CA LYS A 20 13.86 -13.74 -18.34
C LYS A 20 12.37 -13.35 -18.21
N ILE A 21 11.94 -13.05 -16.98
CA ILE A 21 10.56 -12.61 -16.68
C ILE A 21 10.58 -11.12 -16.32
N GLU A 22 9.79 -10.33 -17.04
CA GLU A 22 9.39 -8.96 -16.66
C GLU A 22 8.25 -9.00 -15.63
N HIS A 23 8.32 -8.09 -14.66
CA HIS A 23 7.34 -7.90 -13.60
C HIS A 23 5.97 -7.47 -14.16
N TYR A 24 4.86 -7.91 -13.54
CA TYR A 24 3.81 -7.02 -13.02
C TYR A 24 2.76 -7.79 -12.18
N VAL A 25 2.23 -7.03 -11.22
CA VAL A 25 1.09 -7.31 -10.34
C VAL A 25 -0.14 -7.68 -11.18
N THR A 26 -0.74 -8.83 -10.85
CA THR A 26 -2.00 -9.37 -11.41
C THR A 26 -2.11 -9.37 -12.94
N GLY A 27 -1.24 -10.10 -13.64
CA GLY A 27 -1.40 -10.41 -15.06
C GLY A 27 -1.28 -11.91 -15.30
N LEU A 28 -2.24 -12.52 -16.02
CA LEU A 28 -2.11 -13.88 -16.53
C LEU A 28 -0.90 -13.93 -17.48
N GLN A 29 0.17 -14.62 -17.10
CA GLN A 29 1.30 -14.87 -17.99
C GLN A 29 1.10 -16.22 -18.70
N ALA A 30 1.21 -16.18 -20.03
CA ALA A 30 1.21 -17.38 -20.86
C ALA A 30 2.65 -17.74 -21.24
N CYS A 31 3.04 -18.99 -21.01
CA CYS A 31 4.31 -19.51 -21.51
C CYS A 31 4.24 -19.57 -23.04
N ARG A 32 5.09 -18.79 -23.74
CA ARG A 32 5.12 -18.76 -25.23
C ARG A 32 5.42 -20.12 -25.87
N GLN A 33 6.02 -21.06 -25.13
CA GLN A 33 6.47 -22.34 -25.65
C GLN A 33 5.45 -23.48 -25.49
N CYS A 34 4.61 -23.44 -24.46
CA CYS A 34 3.60 -24.48 -24.23
C CYS A 34 2.16 -23.96 -24.20
N GLY A 35 1.94 -22.64 -24.36
CA GLY A 35 0.63 -22.00 -24.35
C GLY A 35 -0.09 -22.04 -22.99
N ARG A 36 0.50 -22.66 -21.96
CA ARG A 36 -0.12 -22.74 -20.64
C ARG A 36 -0.10 -21.38 -19.97
N VAL A 37 -1.27 -21.00 -19.47
CA VAL A 37 -1.48 -19.82 -18.65
C VAL A 37 -1.27 -20.21 -17.20
N TRP A 38 -0.34 -19.57 -16.51
CA TRP A 38 -0.12 -19.77 -15.09
C TRP A 38 -0.82 -18.65 -14.32
N ARG A 39 -1.71 -19.01 -13.38
CA ARG A 39 -2.21 -18.08 -12.37
C ARG A 39 -1.22 -18.06 -11.21
N GLY A 40 -0.36 -17.04 -11.17
CA GLY A 40 0.33 -16.69 -9.93
C GLY A 40 -0.70 -16.16 -8.93
N GLN A 41 -1.22 -17.01 -8.06
CA GLN A 41 -1.94 -16.54 -6.87
C GLN A 41 -0.95 -16.44 -5.72
N ASN A 42 -0.65 -15.22 -5.29
CA ASN A 42 -0.06 -15.03 -3.97
C ASN A 42 -1.18 -15.24 -2.94
N LYS A 43 -1.22 -16.43 -2.32
CA LYS A 43 -2.25 -16.78 -1.33
C LYS A 43 -2.03 -16.09 0.03
N ASP A 44 -0.86 -15.48 0.22
CA ASP A 44 -0.38 -15.01 1.52
C ASP A 44 -0.49 -13.49 1.69
N LEU A 45 -0.93 -12.77 0.65
CA LEU A 45 -1.09 -11.32 0.66
C LEU A 45 -2.38 -10.90 -0.06
N LYS A 46 -3.33 -10.32 0.68
CA LYS A 46 -4.54 -9.71 0.13
C LYS A 46 -4.47 -8.20 0.23
N LEU A 47 -4.46 -7.59 -0.95
CA LEU A 47 -4.62 -6.16 -1.12
C LEU A 47 -6.07 -5.87 -1.50
N LYS A 48 -6.71 -4.96 -0.77
CA LYS A 48 -8.06 -4.47 -1.05
C LYS A 48 -7.96 -3.00 -1.41
N ILE A 49 -8.22 -2.66 -2.66
CA ILE A 49 -8.36 -1.26 -3.08
C ILE A 49 -9.72 -0.77 -2.56
N LEU A 50 -9.67 0.23 -1.67
CA LEU A 50 -10.84 0.77 -0.98
C LEU A 50 -11.25 2.13 -1.52
N TYR A 51 -10.35 2.82 -2.22
CA TYR A 51 -10.60 4.10 -2.85
C TYR A 51 -9.67 4.22 -4.05
N ASP A 52 -10.24 4.59 -5.21
CA ASP A 52 -9.50 4.81 -6.45
C ASP A 52 -10.32 5.72 -7.38
N ASN A 53 -9.63 6.31 -8.36
CA ASN A 53 -10.22 7.12 -9.43
C ASN A 53 -11.22 6.31 -10.26
N GLU A 54 -11.04 4.99 -10.34
CA GLU A 54 -11.95 4.06 -11.00
C GLU A 54 -12.44 2.98 -10.05
N ALA A 55 -13.68 2.51 -10.27
CA ALA A 55 -14.26 1.47 -9.43
C ALA A 55 -15.13 0.50 -10.24
N LEU A 56 -15.21 -0.74 -9.75
CA LEU A 56 -16.12 -1.74 -10.28
C LEU A 56 -17.58 -1.37 -10.02
N GLU A 57 -18.50 -2.00 -10.75
CA GLU A 57 -19.93 -1.72 -10.61
C GLU A 57 -20.42 -1.87 -9.17
N GLY A 58 -21.16 -0.85 -8.72
CA GLY A 58 -21.73 -0.75 -7.40
C GLY A 58 -20.74 -0.39 -6.29
N PHE A 59 -19.46 -0.15 -6.58
CA PHE A 59 -18.53 0.56 -5.71
C PHE A 59 -18.60 2.06 -5.99
N ARG A 60 -18.12 2.88 -5.05
CA ARG A 60 -17.95 4.33 -5.24
C ARG A 60 -16.51 4.62 -5.67
N LYS A 61 -16.35 5.54 -6.60
CA LYS A 61 -15.06 6.08 -7.05
C LYS A 61 -14.92 7.54 -6.69
N GLY A 62 -13.70 8.03 -6.61
CA GLY A 62 -13.38 9.44 -6.38
C GLY A 62 -11.91 9.70 -6.66
N HIS A 63 -11.52 10.97 -6.79
CA HIS A 63 -10.10 11.30 -6.96
C HIS A 63 -9.33 10.96 -5.68
N GLY A 64 -8.38 10.02 -5.76
CA GLY A 64 -7.56 9.60 -4.63
C GLY A 64 -7.25 8.11 -4.60
N PHE A 65 -6.59 7.69 -3.52
CA PHE A 65 -6.18 6.31 -3.34
C PHE A 65 -6.30 5.83 -1.89
N SER A 66 -6.68 4.57 -1.71
CA SER A 66 -6.56 3.85 -0.44
C SER A 66 -6.50 2.35 -0.67
N CYS A 67 -5.57 1.68 -0.01
CA CYS A 67 -5.37 0.23 -0.10
C CYS A 67 -5.19 -0.39 1.29
N LEU A 68 -5.94 -1.44 1.59
CA LEU A 68 -5.77 -2.24 2.81
C LEU A 68 -4.93 -3.47 2.52
N VAL A 69 -3.84 -3.63 3.27
CA VAL A 69 -3.08 -4.87 3.40
C VAL A 69 -3.72 -5.70 4.52
N GLU A 70 -4.60 -6.62 4.16
CA GLU A 70 -5.54 -7.25 5.11
C GLU A 70 -4.85 -8.04 6.22
N GLU A 71 -3.90 -8.91 5.87
CA GLU A 71 -3.19 -9.77 6.84
C GLU A 71 -2.32 -8.95 7.80
N LYS A 72 -1.87 -7.78 7.34
CA LYS A 72 -1.01 -6.87 8.13
C LYS A 72 -1.80 -5.81 8.88
N LYS A 73 -3.13 -5.71 8.66
CA LYS A 73 -4.02 -4.70 9.26
C LYS A 73 -3.54 -3.26 9.03
N THR A 74 -2.87 -3.05 7.88
CA THR A 74 -2.27 -1.78 7.50
C THR A 74 -3.07 -1.14 6.38
N LEU A 75 -3.64 0.03 6.63
CA LEU A 75 -4.26 0.87 5.62
C LEU A 75 -3.21 1.85 5.06
N PHE A 76 -3.04 1.86 3.75
CA PHE A 76 -2.22 2.84 3.05
C PHE A 76 -3.13 3.88 2.41
N ASP A 77 -2.98 5.14 2.82
CA ASP A 77 -3.84 6.28 2.48
C ASP A 77 -5.34 6.10 2.81
N THR A 78 -6.09 7.19 2.71
CA THR A 78 -7.49 7.27 3.14
C THR A 78 -8.43 7.81 2.06
N GLY A 79 -7.92 8.02 0.84
CA GLY A 79 -8.69 8.61 -0.24
C GLY A 79 -9.07 10.08 -0.01
N GLY A 80 -9.95 10.57 -0.87
CA GLY A 80 -10.42 11.97 -0.85
C GLY A 80 -11.56 12.27 0.11
N ASP A 81 -12.33 11.25 0.53
CA ASP A 81 -13.47 11.43 1.45
C ASP A 81 -13.82 10.15 2.23
N ILE A 82 -14.35 10.34 3.43
CA ILE A 82 -14.72 9.23 4.34
C ILE A 82 -15.94 8.43 3.87
N GLU A 83 -16.87 9.06 3.15
CA GLU A 83 -18.15 8.44 2.77
C GLU A 83 -17.97 7.37 1.70
N THR A 84 -17.13 7.66 0.70
CA THR A 84 -16.70 6.73 -0.33
C THR A 84 -15.89 5.59 0.29
N LEU A 85 -14.92 5.91 1.15
CA LEU A 85 -14.07 4.92 1.82
C LEU A 85 -14.90 3.92 2.64
N LEU A 86 -15.76 4.41 3.53
CA LEU A 86 -16.60 3.56 4.38
C LEU A 86 -17.66 2.79 3.59
N TYR A 87 -18.22 3.39 2.53
CA TYR A 87 -19.15 2.68 1.65
C TYR A 87 -18.49 1.46 1.01
N ASN A 88 -17.28 1.63 0.47
CA ASN A 88 -16.52 0.54 -0.16
C ASN A 88 -16.11 -0.51 0.88
N MET A 89 -15.61 -0.10 2.05
CA MET A 89 -15.28 -1.04 3.14
C MET A 89 -16.48 -1.91 3.54
N ARG A 90 -17.66 -1.31 3.74
CA ARG A 90 -18.89 -2.06 4.09
C ARG A 90 -19.25 -3.08 3.00
N LYS A 91 -19.14 -2.71 1.73
CA LYS A 91 -19.50 -3.56 0.60
C LYS A 91 -18.67 -4.85 0.51
N ILE A 92 -17.42 -4.82 0.99
CA ILE A 92 -16.54 -5.99 1.02
C ILE A 92 -16.22 -6.47 2.45
N MET A 93 -17.09 -6.13 3.40
CA MET A 93 -17.03 -6.58 4.80
C MET A 93 -15.67 -6.31 5.48
N VAL A 94 -15.05 -5.17 5.15
CA VAL A 94 -13.88 -4.66 5.87
C VAL A 94 -14.37 -3.96 7.14
N ASP A 95 -13.83 -4.40 8.27
CA ASP A 95 -14.08 -3.81 9.58
C ASP A 95 -12.95 -2.84 9.93
N PRO A 96 -13.20 -1.52 9.97
CA PRO A 96 -12.17 -0.53 10.30
C PRO A 96 -11.62 -0.70 11.73
N GLY A 97 -12.39 -1.30 12.65
CA GLY A 97 -11.93 -1.58 14.01
C GLY A 97 -10.77 -2.58 14.08
N LYS A 98 -10.51 -3.32 12.99
CA LYS A 98 -9.38 -4.26 12.88
C LYS A 98 -8.11 -3.61 12.33
N ILE A 99 -8.18 -2.40 11.81
CA ILE A 99 -7.03 -1.64 11.32
C ILE A 99 -6.27 -1.12 12.54
N ASN A 100 -5.00 -1.48 12.66
CA ASN A 100 -4.14 -1.00 13.74
C ASN A 100 -2.95 -0.17 13.24
N ARG A 101 -2.84 -0.01 11.91
CA ARG A 101 -1.83 0.83 11.29
C ARG A 101 -2.38 1.60 10.10
N ILE A 102 -2.08 2.89 10.05
CA ILE A 102 -2.34 3.73 8.87
C ILE A 102 -1.03 4.37 8.44
N VAL A 103 -0.72 4.28 7.16
CA VAL A 103 0.45 4.92 6.54
C VAL A 103 -0.06 5.94 5.54
N LEU A 104 0.24 7.22 5.76
CA LEU A 104 -0.12 8.30 4.83
C LEU A 104 1.08 8.59 3.94
N SER A 105 0.91 8.45 2.62
CA SER A 105 1.97 8.60 1.65
C SER A 105 2.47 10.04 1.60
N HIS A 106 1.56 11.01 1.45
CA HIS A 106 1.85 12.43 1.39
C HIS A 106 0.64 13.30 1.74
N GLU A 107 0.85 14.61 1.96
CA GLU A 107 -0.18 15.53 2.44
C GLU A 107 -0.98 16.16 1.30
N HIS A 108 -1.62 15.34 0.47
CA HIS A 108 -2.67 15.82 -0.44
C HIS A 108 -4.06 15.33 0.01
N GLY A 109 -5.08 16.12 -0.32
CA GLY A 109 -6.45 15.89 0.13
C GLY A 109 -7.05 14.59 -0.41
N ASP A 110 -6.61 14.12 -1.56
CA ASP A 110 -7.00 12.87 -2.20
C ASP A 110 -6.35 11.62 -1.58
N HIS A 111 -5.44 11.81 -0.62
CA HIS A 111 -4.83 10.74 0.18
C HIS A 111 -5.16 10.84 1.68
N THR A 112 -5.41 12.06 2.17
CA THR A 112 -5.66 12.37 3.59
C THR A 112 -7.09 12.84 3.87
N GLY A 113 -7.97 12.84 2.86
CA GLY A 113 -9.33 13.37 2.98
C GLY A 113 -10.26 12.50 3.80
N GLY A 114 -9.95 11.20 3.94
CA GLY A 114 -10.70 10.23 4.73
C GLY A 114 -10.17 9.98 6.15
N ILE A 115 -9.32 10.84 6.73
CA ILE A 115 -8.71 10.62 8.06
C ILE A 115 -9.72 10.47 9.20
N GLN A 116 -10.98 10.87 9.02
CA GLN A 116 -12.09 10.58 9.94
C GLN A 116 -12.32 9.08 10.15
N ILE A 117 -11.72 8.22 9.30
CA ILE A 117 -11.70 6.77 9.52
C ILE A 117 -11.13 6.39 10.89
N LEU A 118 -10.29 7.26 11.47
CA LEU A 118 -9.73 7.10 12.81
C LEU A 118 -10.79 6.98 13.91
N ASP A 119 -11.96 7.62 13.75
CA ASP A 119 -13.09 7.48 14.69
C ASP A 119 -13.70 6.07 14.69
N HIS A 120 -13.40 5.26 13.67
CA HIS A 120 -13.89 3.90 13.51
C HIS A 120 -12.83 2.83 13.81
N CYS A 121 -11.59 3.23 14.07
CA CYS A 121 -10.49 2.33 14.41
C CYS A 121 -10.44 2.05 15.92
N GLY A 122 -9.79 0.94 16.30
CA GLY A 122 -9.30 0.75 17.67
C GLY A 122 -8.07 1.63 17.94
N HIS A 123 -7.17 1.19 18.82
CA HIS A 123 -5.84 1.82 18.89
C HIS A 123 -5.10 1.65 17.57
N VAL A 124 -4.53 2.74 17.06
CA VAL A 124 -3.94 2.79 15.73
C VAL A 124 -2.68 3.63 15.70
N ASP A 125 -1.60 3.06 15.16
CA ASP A 125 -0.39 3.81 14.84
C ASP A 125 -0.56 4.50 13.48
N VAL A 126 -0.30 5.80 13.42
CA VAL A 126 -0.40 6.59 12.18
C VAL A 126 0.98 7.07 11.78
N TYR A 127 1.47 6.62 10.63
CA TYR A 127 2.81 6.90 10.11
C TYR A 127 2.73 8.00 9.05
N VAL A 128 3.47 9.09 9.27
CA VAL A 128 3.52 10.24 8.35
C VAL A 128 4.96 10.68 8.09
N PRO A 129 5.28 11.19 6.90
CA PRO A 129 6.55 11.89 6.65
C PRO A 129 6.76 13.06 7.62
N THR A 130 7.98 13.25 8.11
CA THR A 130 8.39 14.40 8.95
C THR A 130 7.98 15.78 8.37
N PRO A 131 7.96 16.01 7.04
CA PRO A 131 7.61 17.31 6.48
C PRO A 131 6.11 17.63 6.48
N PHE A 132 5.24 16.72 6.94
CA PHE A 132 3.81 17.03 7.08
C PHE A 132 3.59 18.26 7.96
N SER A 133 2.60 19.06 7.59
CA SER A 133 2.26 20.30 8.27
C SER A 133 1.89 20.04 9.73
N SER A 134 2.29 20.96 10.62
CA SER A 134 1.91 20.89 12.03
C SER A 134 0.39 20.88 12.22
N ARG A 135 -0.35 21.47 11.26
CA ARG A 135 -1.82 21.46 11.27
C ARG A 135 -2.38 20.06 11.11
N LEU A 136 -1.93 19.30 10.12
CA LEU A 136 -2.41 17.93 9.93
C LEU A 136 -1.93 17.02 11.06
N LYS A 137 -0.66 17.14 11.48
CA LYS A 137 -0.14 16.37 12.61
C LYS A 137 -0.93 16.61 13.90
N SER A 138 -1.26 17.87 14.22
CA SER A 138 -2.08 18.21 15.39
C SER A 138 -3.49 17.64 15.28
N ARG A 139 -4.07 17.64 14.07
CA ARG A 139 -5.38 17.02 13.82
C ARG A 139 -5.33 15.51 14.03
N LEU A 140 -4.33 14.82 13.50
CA LEU A 140 -4.14 13.37 13.71
C LEU A 140 -3.93 13.04 15.18
N ALA A 141 -3.12 13.83 15.89
CA ALA A 141 -2.85 13.65 17.32
C ALA A 141 -4.06 13.97 18.23
N SER A 142 -5.08 14.67 17.72
CA SER A 142 -6.29 14.96 18.50
C SER A 142 -7.23 13.75 18.66
N PHE A 143 -7.05 12.70 17.85
CA PHE A 143 -7.81 11.47 18.01
C PHE A 143 -7.24 10.66 19.19
N PRO A 144 -8.06 10.29 20.19
CA PRO A 144 -7.58 9.71 21.45
C PRO A 144 -6.97 8.31 21.30
N ASN A 145 -7.28 7.63 20.19
CA ASN A 145 -6.81 6.29 19.87
C ASN A 145 -5.54 6.29 18.99
N VAL A 146 -5.03 7.45 18.59
CA VAL A 146 -3.89 7.58 17.66
C VAL A 146 -2.56 7.65 18.40
N SER A 147 -1.61 6.87 17.92
CA SER A 147 -0.17 7.02 18.20
C SER A 147 0.53 7.50 16.93
N LEU A 148 0.83 8.80 16.87
CA LEU A 148 1.43 9.44 15.68
C LEU A 148 2.93 9.12 15.62
N LYS A 149 3.40 8.63 14.46
CA LYS A 149 4.80 8.30 14.17
C LYS A 149 5.28 9.13 12.99
N GLU A 150 6.29 9.96 13.22
CA GLU A 150 6.95 10.71 12.15
C GLU A 150 8.11 9.90 11.58
N ILE A 151 8.18 9.82 10.25
CA ILE A 151 9.15 9.00 9.53
C ILE A 151 9.99 9.89 8.63
N SER A 152 11.31 9.76 8.78
CA SER A 152 12.30 10.45 7.95
C SER A 152 13.05 9.52 7.00
N GLY A 153 13.40 8.32 7.45
CA GLY A 153 14.12 7.32 6.68
C GLY A 153 13.38 5.99 6.59
N PRO A 154 13.93 5.02 5.85
CA PRO A 154 13.37 3.68 5.78
C PRO A 154 13.28 3.04 7.16
N GLU A 155 12.12 2.48 7.49
CA GLU A 155 11.87 1.86 8.79
C GLU A 155 10.92 0.66 8.65
N GLN A 156 11.19 -0.39 9.42
CA GLN A 156 10.29 -1.51 9.54
C GLN A 156 9.17 -1.21 10.55
N ILE A 157 7.93 -1.11 10.07
CA ILE A 157 6.78 -0.76 10.90
C ILE A 157 6.07 -2.01 11.48
N CYS A 158 6.25 -3.18 10.85
CA CYS A 158 6.06 -4.49 11.47
C CYS A 158 6.77 -5.60 10.69
N GLN A 159 6.64 -6.86 11.16
CA GLN A 159 7.15 -8.02 10.44
C GLN A 159 6.64 -8.06 8.98
N GLY A 160 7.58 -7.98 8.03
CA GLY A 160 7.30 -7.96 6.59
C GLY A 160 6.58 -6.70 6.09
N VAL A 161 6.60 -5.58 6.81
CA VAL A 161 6.08 -4.30 6.33
C VAL A 161 7.06 -3.19 6.68
N LEU A 162 7.52 -2.46 5.67
CA LEU A 162 8.44 -1.35 5.79
C LEU A 162 7.87 -0.12 5.13
N THR A 163 8.20 1.05 5.65
CA THR A 163 8.10 2.32 4.92
C THR A 163 9.44 2.62 4.26
N THR A 164 9.41 3.22 3.07
CA THR A 164 10.60 3.76 2.42
C THR A 164 11.19 4.96 3.16
N GLY A 165 10.44 5.54 4.10
CA GLY A 165 10.68 6.89 4.57
C GLY A 165 10.48 7.92 3.47
N GLU A 166 11.01 9.11 3.69
CA GLU A 166 10.84 10.24 2.79
C GLU A 166 11.57 10.03 1.46
N LEU A 167 10.81 10.07 0.37
CA LEU A 167 11.25 10.09 -1.02
C LEU A 167 10.78 11.40 -1.65
N GLY A 168 11.43 11.80 -2.75
CA GLY A 168 11.08 13.01 -3.49
C GLY A 168 11.79 14.29 -3.02
N ALA A 169 11.80 15.29 -3.90
CA ALA A 169 12.46 16.57 -3.68
C ALA A 169 11.48 17.66 -3.25
N HIS A 170 10.44 17.90 -4.06
CA HIS A 170 9.47 18.97 -3.85
C HIS A 170 8.28 18.54 -2.98
N VAL A 171 7.72 17.37 -3.28
CA VAL A 171 6.74 16.70 -2.43
C VAL A 171 7.46 15.53 -1.77
N LYS A 172 7.43 15.51 -0.44
CA LYS A 172 8.00 14.44 0.36
C LYS A 172 6.93 13.37 0.54
N GLU A 173 7.20 12.19 0.01
CA GLU A 173 6.27 11.06 0.09
C GLU A 173 6.94 9.84 0.72
N GLN A 174 6.14 8.92 1.21
CA GLN A 174 6.58 7.56 1.52
C GLN A 174 5.77 6.52 0.75
N SER A 175 6.39 5.39 0.50
CA SER A 175 5.76 4.18 -0.06
C SER A 175 5.83 3.04 0.95
N LEU A 176 4.95 2.07 0.80
CA LEU A 176 4.90 0.88 1.64
C LEU A 176 5.53 -0.30 0.90
N ILE A 177 6.49 -0.97 1.53
CA ILE A 177 7.04 -2.24 1.08
C ILE A 177 6.40 -3.33 1.93
N VAL A 178 5.77 -4.30 1.30
CA VAL A 178 5.20 -5.48 1.95
C VAL A 178 5.93 -6.71 1.47
N GLU A 179 6.59 -7.38 2.40
CA GLU A 179 7.35 -8.60 2.18
C GLU A 179 6.55 -9.81 2.66
N THR A 180 6.60 -10.85 1.85
CA THR A 180 6.17 -12.21 2.12
C THR A 180 7.33 -13.14 1.79
N ASP A 181 7.27 -14.39 2.22
CA ASP A 181 8.31 -15.39 1.94
C ASP A 181 8.64 -15.50 0.44
N ASN A 182 7.67 -15.19 -0.43
CA ASN A 182 7.77 -15.38 -1.87
C ASN A 182 7.67 -14.10 -2.71
N SER A 183 7.45 -12.94 -2.12
CA SER A 183 7.29 -11.70 -2.89
C SER A 183 7.53 -10.43 -2.09
N ILE A 184 7.95 -9.40 -2.80
CA ILE A 184 8.04 -8.03 -2.31
C ILE A 184 7.07 -7.19 -3.15
N THR A 185 6.15 -6.51 -2.49
CA THR A 185 5.17 -5.62 -3.11
C THR A 185 5.44 -4.19 -2.67
N LEU A 186 5.54 -3.27 -3.63
CA LEU A 186 5.63 -1.83 -3.37
C LEU A 186 4.27 -1.18 -3.63
N ILE A 187 3.76 -0.43 -2.66
CA ILE A 187 2.52 0.36 -2.76
C ILE A 187 2.91 1.84 -2.67
N THR A 188 2.51 2.61 -3.67
CA THR A 188 2.86 4.03 -3.81
C THR A 188 1.60 4.90 -3.77
N GLY A 189 1.74 6.16 -3.32
CA GLY A 189 0.71 7.19 -3.47
C GLY A 189 0.69 7.76 -4.90
N CYS A 190 0.72 9.09 -5.04
CA CYS A 190 0.79 9.75 -6.35
C CYS A 190 2.08 9.45 -7.12
N ALA A 191 3.18 9.14 -6.42
CA ALA A 191 4.51 9.03 -7.01
C ALA A 191 4.92 10.32 -7.76
N HIS A 192 4.82 11.47 -7.07
CA HIS A 192 5.27 12.74 -7.58
C HIS A 192 6.71 12.63 -8.07
N LEU A 193 6.96 13.18 -9.26
CA LEU A 193 8.24 13.08 -9.95
C LEU A 193 9.39 13.56 -9.06
N ALA A 194 10.30 12.64 -8.76
CA ALA A 194 11.58 12.91 -8.12
C ALA A 194 12.67 12.95 -9.19
N TRP A 195 12.88 14.09 -9.86
CA TRP A 195 14.08 14.30 -10.67
C TRP A 195 14.91 15.44 -10.09
N LYS A 196 16.03 15.07 -9.46
CA LYS A 196 17.37 15.54 -9.83
C LYS A 196 18.34 14.39 -9.55
N ILE A 197 18.85 13.81 -10.64
CA ILE A 197 20.05 12.95 -10.64
C ILE A 197 21.25 13.84 -10.29
#